data_AF-A0A7W1DD01-F1
#
_entry.id   AF-A0A7W1DD01-F1
#
_cell.length_a   1.000
_cell.length_b   1.000
_cell.length_c   1.000
_cell.angle_alpha   90.00
_cell.angle_beta   90.00
_cell.angle_gamma   90.00
#
_symmetry.space_group_name_H-M   'P 1'
#
loop_
_entity.id
_entity.type
_entity.pdbx_description
1 polymer ?
#
loop_
_entity_poly.entity_id
_entity_poly.type
_entity_poly.pdbx_seq_one_letter_code
_entity_poly.pdbx_strand_id
1 'polypeptide(L)' 'SGDIPQPADYDGDKRTDFAVFRPSGSSGIWYLNSSQTNTASGVQWGAATDQPATSPYKVQ' A
#
# COMPACT_ATOMS: atom_id res chain seq x y z
N SER A 1 -11.00 -1.26 -11.93
CA SER A 1 -10.62 -2.16 -10.84
C SER A 1 -9.31 -2.82 -11.23
N GLY A 2 -8.26 -2.63 -10.44
CA GLY A 2 -6.86 -2.94 -10.78
C GLY A 2 -5.94 -2.72 -9.60
N ASP A 3 -6.36 -3.19 -8.41
CA ASP A 3 -5.60 -3.02 -7.18
C ASP A 3 -4.25 -3.73 -7.30
N ILE A 4 -3.17 -3.02 -6.95
CA ILE A 4 -1.81 -3.52 -7.00
C ILE A 4 -1.35 -3.76 -5.56
N PRO A 5 -1.03 -5.00 -5.16
CA PRO A 5 -0.59 -5.30 -3.80
C PRO A 5 0.79 -4.69 -3.52
N GLN A 6 0.91 -4.11 -2.33
CA GLN A 6 2.15 -3.52 -1.79
C GLN A 6 2.34 -3.91 -0.31
N PRO A 7 2.42 -5.21 0.02
CA PRO A 7 2.64 -5.64 1.39
C PRO A 7 4.03 -5.18 1.89
N ALA A 8 4.07 -4.54 3.05
CA ALA A 8 5.29 -4.15 3.75
C ALA A 8 4.97 -3.91 5.24
N ASP A 9 6.00 -3.69 6.04
CA ASP A 9 5.86 -3.22 7.43
C ASP A 9 5.84 -1.68 7.40
N TYR A 10 4.65 -1.09 7.55
CA TYR A 10 4.45 0.37 7.47
C TYR A 10 4.42 1.04 8.85
N ASP A 11 4.21 0.28 9.92
CA ASP A 11 4.14 0.80 11.30
C ASP A 11 5.34 0.41 12.18
N GLY A 12 6.26 -0.42 11.68
CA GLY A 12 7.55 -0.75 12.27
C GLY A 12 7.51 -1.88 13.28
N ASP A 13 6.45 -2.71 13.28
CA ASP A 13 6.24 -3.77 14.27
C ASP A 13 6.83 -5.14 13.87
N LYS A 14 7.50 -5.19 12.71
CA LYS A 14 8.10 -6.39 12.08
C LYS A 14 7.08 -7.40 11.57
N ARG A 15 5.83 -7.01 11.38
CA ARG A 15 4.80 -7.80 10.70
C ARG A 15 4.44 -7.12 9.38
N THR A 16 3.96 -7.93 8.45
CA THR A 16 3.55 -7.42 7.15
C THR A 16 2.13 -6.89 7.24
N ASP A 17 1.93 -5.64 6.86
CA ASP A 17 0.64 -4.99 6.74
C ASP A 17 0.01 -5.25 5.37
N PHE A 18 -1.31 -5.10 5.30
CA PHE A 18 -2.03 -5.16 4.04
C PHE A 18 -2.06 -3.78 3.41
N ALA A 19 -1.39 -3.60 2.26
CA ALA A 19 -1.54 -2.38 1.50
C ALA A 19 -1.78 -2.64 0.01
N VAL A 20 -2.56 -1.75 -0.61
CA VAL A 20 -2.84 -1.78 -2.05
C VAL A 20 -2.81 -0.36 -2.63
N PHE A 21 -2.29 -0.25 -3.84
CA PHE A 21 -2.47 0.92 -4.68
C PHE A 21 -3.65 0.69 -5.63
N ARG A 22 -4.60 1.61 -5.67
CA ARG A 22 -5.75 1.59 -6.56
C ARG A 22 -5.70 2.79 -7.51
N PRO A 23 -5.50 2.56 -8.82
CA PRO A 23 -5.74 3.58 -9.83
C PRO A 23 -7.22 3.95 -9.85
N SER A 24 -7.54 5.23 -9.72
CA SER A 24 -8.92 5.73 -9.74
C SER A 24 -9.03 7.05 -10.52
N GLY A 25 -9.57 6.98 -11.73
CA GLY A 25 -9.67 8.13 -12.63
C GLY A 25 -8.28 8.64 -13.01
N SER A 26 -7.97 9.88 -12.63
CA SER A 26 -6.64 10.49 -12.81
C SER A 26 -5.75 10.40 -11.57
N SER A 27 -6.24 9.87 -10.44
CA SER A 27 -5.54 9.84 -9.16
C SER A 27 -5.21 8.42 -8.69
N GLY A 28 -4.21 8.31 -7.83
CA GLY A 28 -3.88 7.11 -7.08
C GLY A 28 -4.49 7.15 -5.68
N ILE A 29 -5.08 6.05 -5.23
CA ILE A 29 -5.49 5.88 -3.83
C ILE A 29 -4.68 4.75 -3.22
N TRP A 30 -4.04 5.02 -2.09
CA TRP A 30 -3.30 4.06 -1.30
C TRP A 30 -4.16 3.65 -0.11
N TYR A 31 -4.36 2.36 0.06
CA TYR A 31 -5.05 1.79 1.21
C TYR A 31 -4.06 0.99 2.04
N LEU A 32 -4.13 1.14 3.36
CA LEU A 32 -3.34 0.42 4.34
C LEU A 32 -4.28 -0.17 5.39
N ASN A 33 -3.99 -1.39 5.84
CA ASN A 33 -4.52 -1.96 7.07
C ASN A 33 -3.35 -2.49 7.89
N SER A 34 -3.11 -1.83 9.03
CA SER A 34 -2.04 -2.18 9.98
C SER A 34 -2.34 -3.53 10.62
N SER A 35 -1.38 -4.44 10.53
CA SER A 35 -1.43 -5.76 11.16
C SER A 35 -1.31 -5.69 12.68
N GLN A 36 -0.74 -4.61 13.22
CA GLN A 36 -0.67 -4.35 14.66
C GLN A 36 -2.02 -3.96 15.25
N THR A 37 -2.71 -3.02 14.61
CA THR A 37 -3.89 -2.34 15.17
C THR A 37 -5.21 -2.75 14.52
N ASN A 38 -5.15 -3.50 13.41
CA ASN A 38 -6.28 -3.84 12.54
C ASN A 38 -7.10 -2.61 12.10
N THR A 39 -6.42 -1.47 11.94
CA THR A 39 -7.03 -0.20 11.54
C THR A 39 -6.76 0.04 10.06
N ALA A 40 -7.82 0.34 9.31
CA ALA A 40 -7.74 0.68 7.90
C ALA A 40 -7.65 2.21 7.69
N SER A 41 -6.80 2.62 6.76
CA SER A 41 -6.69 4.01 6.29
C SER A 41 -6.61 4.05 4.76
N GLY A 42 -7.03 5.17 4.19
CA GLY A 42 -6.99 5.43 2.76
C GLY A 42 -6.55 6.86 2.49
N VAL A 43 -5.53 7.03 1.64
CA VAL A 43 -5.01 8.36 1.28
C VAL A 43 -4.94 8.48 -0.24
N GLN A 44 -5.45 9.59 -0.77
CA GLN A 44 -5.26 9.92 -2.18
C GLN A 44 -3.90 10.59 -2.34
N TRP A 45 -3.01 9.93 -3.07
CA TRP A 45 -1.68 10.44 -3.38
C TRP A 45 -1.17 9.79 -4.67
N GLY A 46 -0.51 10.60 -5.51
CA GLY A 46 -0.04 10.18 -6.83
C GLY A 46 -1.13 10.24 -7.92
N ALA A 47 -0.71 9.98 -9.14
CA ALA A 47 -1.57 9.86 -10.32
C ALA A 47 -1.96 8.40 -10.56
N ALA A 48 -3.05 8.16 -11.31
CA ALA A 48 -3.49 6.80 -11.65
C ALA A 48 -2.47 6.03 -12.51
N THR A 49 -1.53 6.73 -13.15
CA THR A 49 -0.45 6.16 -13.96
C THR A 49 0.80 5.81 -13.16
N ASP A 50 0.88 6.22 -11.89
CA ASP A 50 2.00 5.89 -11.05
C ASP A 50 2.07 4.37 -10.86
N GLN A 51 3.29 3.86 -10.78
CA GLN A 51 3.53 2.46 -10.50
C GLN A 51 4.11 2.36 -9.10
N PRO A 52 3.55 1.51 -8.23
CA PRO A 52 4.16 1.25 -6.94
C PRO A 52 5.58 0.74 -7.10
N ALA A 53 6.42 0.99 -6.09
CA ALA A 53 7.76 0.44 -6.08
C ALA A 53 7.69 -1.09 -6.24
N THR A 54 8.49 -1.64 -7.15
CA THR A 54 8.67 -3.09 -7.22
C THR A 54 9.42 -3.49 -5.96
N SER A 55 8.78 -4.31 -5.12
CA SER A 55 9.32 -4.66 -3.80
C SER A 55 10.76 -5.18 -3.91
N PRO A 56 11.75 -4.52 -3.29
CA PRO A 56 13.04 -5.14 -3.04
C PRO A 56 12.87 -6.01 -1.79
N TYR A 57 12.18 -7.15 -1.89
CA TYR A 57 12.02 -8.07 -0.76
C TYR A 57 13.39 -8.66 -0.40
N LYS A 58 14.15 -7.97 0.47
CA LYS A 58 15.24 -8.54 1.25
C LYS A 58 14.81 -8.48 2.70
N VAL A 59 14.32 -9.61 3.20
CA VAL A 59 14.26 -9.89 4.63
C VAL A 59 15.69 -9.71 5.18
N GLN A 60 15.89 -8.75 6.07
CA GLN A 60 17.08 -8.67 6.93
C GLN A 60 16.76 -9.37 8.25
#